data_AF-A0A7Y3HXA4-F1
#
_entry.id   AF-A0A7Y3HXA4-F1
#
_cell.length_a   1.000
_cell.length_b   1.000
_cell.length_c   1.000
_cell.angle_alpha   90.00
_cell.angle_beta   90.00
_cell.angle_gamma   90.00
#
_symmetry.space_group_name_H-M   'P 1'
#
loop_
_entity.id
_entity.type
_entity.pdbx_description
1 polymer ?
#
loop_
_entity_poly.entity_id
_entity_poly.type
_entity_poly.pdbx_seq_one_letter_code
_entity_poly.pdbx_strand_id
1 'polypeptide(L)' 'SMALFKDGELVHMLERHHIEGRSADMIAENLKSAFDEYC' A
#
# COMPACT_ATOMS: atom_id res chain seq x y z
N SER A 1 -4.62 -7.71 3.51
CA SER A 1 -3.31 -7.25 3.03
C SER A 1 -3.44 -6.83 1.57
N MET A 2 -2.52 -6.00 1.06
CA MET A 2 -2.47 -5.52 -0.32
C MET A 2 -1.01 -5.50 -0.79
N ALA A 3 -0.76 -5.71 -2.08
CA ALA A 3 0.59 -5.72 -2.65
C ALA A 3 0.62 -4.85 -3.91
N LEU A 4 1.67 -4.03 -4.07
CA LEU A 4 1.93 -3.25 -5.27
C LEU A 4 3.06 -3.92 -6.07
N PHE A 5 2.81 -4.11 -7.36
CA PHE A 5 3.78 -4.68 -8.29
C PHE A 5 4.14 -3.65 -9.37
N LYS A 6 5.43 -3.57 -9.70
CA LYS A 6 5.95 -2.81 -10.84
C LYS A 6 6.75 -3.75 -11.73
N ASP A 7 6.42 -3.81 -13.02
CA ASP A 7 7.09 -4.66 -14.01
C ASP A 7 7.16 -6.17 -13.63
N GLY A 8 6.19 -6.63 -12.83
CA GLY A 8 6.13 -8.01 -12.33
C GLY A 8 6.89 -8.26 -11.03
N GLU A 9 7.59 -7.26 -10.49
CA GLU A 9 8.28 -7.34 -9.19
C GLU A 9 7.44 -6.73 -8.07
N LEU A 10 7.45 -7.37 -6.89
CA LEU A 10 6.79 -6.86 -5.69
C LEU A 10 7.61 -5.68 -5.14
N VAL A 11 7.02 -4.49 -5.15
CA VAL A 11 7.69 -3.25 -4.70
C VAL A 11 7.14 -2.70 -3.38
N HIS A 12 5.88 -3.05 -3.02
CA HIS A 12 5.31 -2.67 -1.73
C HIS A 12 4.33 -3.71 -1.22
N MET A 13 4.28 -3.91 0.10
CA MET A 13 3.34 -4.82 0.75
C MET A 13 2.71 -4.15 1.97
N LEU A 14 1.39 -4.07 1.99
CA LEU A 14 0.59 -3.62 3.12
C LEU A 14 -0.02 -4.83 3.84
N GLU A 15 0.53 -5.15 5.01
CA GLU A 15 0.04 -6.27 5.81
C GLU A 15 -1.32 -6.01 6.46
N ARG A 16 -2.06 -7.09 6.77
CA ARG A 16 -3.42 -7.02 7.34
C ARG A 16 -3.48 -6.27 8.67
N HIS A 17 -2.44 -6.38 9.48
CA HIS A 17 -2.31 -5.67 10.76
C HIS A 17 -2.23 -4.15 10.60
N HIS A 18 -1.89 -3.64 9.42
CA HIS A 18 -1.90 -2.20 9.10
C HIS A 18 -3.22 -1.73 8.51
N ILE A 19 -4.16 -2.63 8.25
CA ILE A 19 -5.48 -2.33 7.67
C ILE A 19 -6.54 -2.41 8.77
N GLU A 20 -6.45 -3.43 9.63
CA GLU A 20 -7.37 -3.60 10.75
C GLU A 20 -7.22 -2.46 11.77
N GLY A 21 -8.32 -1.76 12.05
CA GLY A 21 -8.35 -0.65 13.02
C GLY A 21 -7.85 0.70 12.50
N ARG A 22 -7.47 0.82 11.22
CA ARG A 22 -7.12 2.11 10.60
C ARG A 22 -8.30 2.65 9.78
N SER A 23 -8.42 3.97 9.71
CA SER A 23 -9.42 4.62 8.86
C SER A 23 -9.07 4.44 7.38
N ALA A 24 -10.10 4.49 6.53
CA ALA A 24 -9.93 4.40 5.08
C ALA A 24 -8.97 5.48 4.54
N ASP A 25 -9.01 6.69 5.10
CA ASP A 25 -8.12 7.79 4.70
C ASP A 25 -6.65 7.48 4.98
N MET A 26 -6.32 6.89 6.13
CA MET A 26 -4.93 6.53 6.45
C MET A 26 -4.39 5.42 5.53
N ILE A 27 -5.25 4.48 5.14
CA ILE A 27 -4.89 3.43 4.19
C ILE A 27 -4.70 4.05 2.80
N ALA A 28 -5.59 4.95 2.39
CA ALA A 28 -5.52 5.64 1.11
C ALA A 28 -4.24 6.48 0.98
N GLU A 29 -3.85 7.22 2.02
CA GLU A 29 -2.60 7.98 2.04
C GLU A 29 -1.37 7.07 1.93
N ASN A 30 -1.35 5.92 2.64
CA ASN A 30 -0.25 4.96 2.50
C ASN A 30 -0.12 4.42 1.07
N LEU A 31 -1.25 4.09 0.43
CA LEU A 31 -1.27 3.63 -0.95
C LEU A 31 -0.82 4.72 -1.91
N LYS A 32 -1.30 5.96 -1.76
CA LYS A 32 -0.86 7.10 -2.58
C LYS A 32 0.65 7.32 -2.49
N SER A 33 1.22 7.35 -1.28
CA SER A 33 2.66 7.50 -1.13
C SER A 33 3.44 6.37 -1.81
N ALA A 34 2.95 5.13 -1.73
CA ALA A 34 3.57 4.02 -2.45
C ALA A 34 3.45 4.19 -3.98
N PHE A 35 2.32 4.69 -4.48
CA PHE A 35 2.19 5.03 -5.90
C PHE A 35 3.14 6.17 -6.31
N ASP A 36 3.27 7.24 -5.52
CA ASP A 36 4.18 8.35 -5.81
C ASP A 36 5.66 7.93 -5.82
N GLU A 37 6.04 6.92 -5.03
CA GLU A 37 7.40 6.39 -4.97
C GLU A 37 7.73 5.44 -6.13
N TYR A 38 6.74 4.65 -6.58
CA TYR A 38 6.96 3.57 -7.54
C TYR A 38 6.39 3.82 -8.94
N CYS A 39 5.56 4.83 -9.18
CA CYS A 39 5.04 5.17 -10.51
C CYS A 39 5.68 6.44 -11.08
#